data_AF-A0A737M3Q8-F1
#
_entry.id   AF-A0A737M3Q8-F1
#
_cell.length_a   1.000
_cell.length_b   1.000
_cell.length_c   1.000
_cell.angle_alpha   90.00
_cell.angle_beta   90.00
_cell.angle_gamma   90.00
#
_symmetry.space_group_name_H-M   'P 1'
#
loop_
_entity.id
_entity.type
_entity.pdbx_description
1 polymer ?
#
loop_
_entity_poly.entity_id
_entity_poly.type
_entity_poly.pdbx_seq_one_letter_code
_entity_poly.pdbx_strand_id
1 'polypeptide(L)'
;MARIDINVPYAEKDEAKILGAKWDAANKTWYVPDGVSVDHFLKWLSDYNVIAPHWYIAQTYDYCWKCGCGTVMTSVLLPEGHQTLEQDDDGLIYWEKHEIPAFIFYIYDIPVHILKNFERVTHYLSKDYSKTVDNKYWMNHCQHCHMKQGDFQLHCEVDGAFTPANREQASGIYLTRIEQSFSASCGGISHEHLHVRFGSEEAFLTSGEWFPYMDKI
;
A
#
# COMPACT_ATOMS: atom_id res chain seq x y z
N MET A 1 -7.28 15.87 -3.51
CA MET A 1 -8.00 14.58 -3.48
C MET A 1 -7.39 13.68 -4.55
N ALA A 2 -7.31 12.37 -4.28
CA ALA A 2 -6.69 11.42 -5.19
C ALA A 2 -7.56 11.25 -6.44
N ARG A 3 -6.91 11.13 -7.59
CA ARG A 3 -7.56 10.81 -8.86
C ARG A 3 -7.55 9.29 -9.03
N ILE A 4 -8.54 8.74 -9.73
CA ILE A 4 -8.61 7.30 -9.99
C ILE A 4 -8.19 7.07 -11.44
N ASP A 5 -7.02 6.50 -11.65
CA ASP A 5 -6.55 6.22 -13.01
C ASP A 5 -7.32 5.02 -13.59
N ILE A 6 -7.79 5.16 -14.83
CA ILE A 6 -8.55 4.14 -15.57
C ILE A 6 -7.87 3.84 -16.91
N ASN A 7 -7.97 2.60 -17.38
CA ASN A 7 -7.39 2.15 -18.64
C ASN A 7 -8.45 2.14 -19.74
N VAL A 8 -8.62 3.27 -20.41
CA VAL A 8 -9.61 3.42 -21.50
C VAL A 8 -8.95 3.16 -22.86
N PRO A 9 -9.36 2.12 -23.60
CA PRO A 9 -8.93 1.91 -24.98
C PRO A 9 -9.24 3.12 -25.85
N TYR A 10 -8.39 3.39 -26.86
CA TYR A 10 -8.56 4.56 -27.72
C TYR A 10 -9.95 4.65 -28.40
N ALA A 11 -10.55 3.49 -28.73
CA ALA A 11 -11.89 3.42 -29.33
C ALA A 11 -13.01 3.84 -28.38
N GLU A 12 -12.79 3.78 -27.08
CA GLU A 12 -13.79 3.99 -26.02
C GLU A 12 -13.63 5.34 -25.32
N LYS A 13 -12.65 6.16 -25.75
CA LYS A 13 -12.31 7.46 -25.16
C LYS A 13 -13.49 8.44 -25.06
N ASP A 14 -14.37 8.42 -26.05
CA ASP A 14 -15.47 9.39 -26.12
C ASP A 14 -16.58 9.00 -25.14
N GLU A 15 -16.79 7.70 -24.93
CA GLU A 15 -17.68 7.19 -23.88
C GLU A 15 -17.17 7.56 -22.48
N ALA A 16 -15.88 7.32 -22.21
CA ALA A 16 -15.28 7.68 -20.93
C ALA A 16 -15.37 9.20 -20.66
N LYS A 17 -15.16 10.05 -21.68
CA LYS A 17 -15.35 11.50 -21.56
C LYS A 17 -16.79 11.89 -21.24
N ILE A 18 -17.77 11.26 -21.89
CA ILE A 18 -19.21 11.53 -21.65
C ILE A 18 -19.57 11.21 -20.20
N LEU A 19 -19.02 10.13 -19.66
CA LEU A 19 -19.23 9.71 -18.27
C LEU A 19 -18.47 10.60 -17.26
N GLY A 20 -17.57 11.46 -17.71
CA GLY A 20 -16.89 12.47 -16.89
C GLY A 20 -15.39 12.25 -16.68
N ALA A 21 -14.79 11.20 -17.26
CA ALA A 21 -13.35 10.99 -17.16
C ALA A 21 -12.54 12.04 -17.93
N LYS A 22 -11.30 12.26 -17.47
CA LYS A 22 -10.35 13.23 -18.00
C LYS A 22 -9.05 12.53 -18.40
N TRP A 23 -8.30 13.14 -19.33
CA TRP A 23 -7.00 12.64 -19.78
C TRP A 23 -5.87 13.41 -19.11
N ASP A 24 -4.95 12.69 -18.47
CA ASP A 24 -3.69 13.26 -17.97
C ASP A 24 -2.58 13.02 -19.00
N ALA A 25 -2.15 14.09 -19.67
CA ALA A 25 -1.08 14.04 -20.66
C ALA A 25 0.31 13.78 -20.07
N ALA A 26 0.54 14.12 -18.80
CA ALA A 26 1.84 13.93 -18.14
C ALA A 26 2.09 12.46 -17.85
N ASN A 27 1.10 11.78 -17.26
CA ASN A 27 1.17 10.34 -16.98
C ASN A 27 0.63 9.47 -18.12
N LYS A 28 0.09 10.09 -19.18
CA LYS A 28 -0.50 9.44 -20.35
C LYS A 28 -1.56 8.40 -19.97
N THR A 29 -2.46 8.79 -19.08
CA THR A 29 -3.51 7.92 -18.55
C THR A 29 -4.84 8.65 -18.46
N TRP A 30 -5.94 7.90 -18.51
CA TRP A 30 -7.27 8.43 -18.20
C TRP A 30 -7.49 8.41 -16.70
N TYR A 31 -8.32 9.31 -16.19
CA TYR A 31 -8.69 9.32 -14.77
C TYR A 31 -10.12 9.77 -14.54
N VAL A 32 -10.75 9.24 -13.49
CA VAL A 32 -12.04 9.69 -12.97
C VAL A 32 -11.77 10.84 -11.98
N PRO A 33 -12.31 12.05 -12.23
CA PRO A 33 -12.19 13.15 -11.29
C PRO A 33 -13.04 12.91 -10.05
N ASP A 34 -12.69 13.60 -8.98
CA ASP A 34 -13.44 13.56 -7.73
C ASP A 34 -14.93 13.93 -7.90
N GLY A 35 -15.81 13.25 -7.15
CA GLY A 35 -17.26 13.43 -7.19
C GLY A 35 -18.01 12.73 -8.33
N VAL A 36 -17.32 12.00 -9.20
CA VAL A 36 -17.96 11.16 -10.25
C VAL A 36 -18.02 9.70 -9.78
N SER A 37 -19.19 9.06 -9.89
CA SER A 37 -19.35 7.64 -9.51
C SER A 37 -18.45 6.75 -10.37
N VAL A 38 -17.79 5.81 -9.69
CA VAL A 38 -16.85 4.85 -10.26
C VAL A 38 -17.56 3.73 -11.02
N ASP A 39 -18.83 3.45 -10.69
CA ASP A 39 -19.61 2.35 -11.27
C ASP A 39 -19.74 2.44 -12.78
N HIS A 40 -19.73 3.67 -13.32
CA HIS A 40 -19.75 3.91 -14.76
C HIS A 40 -18.45 3.51 -15.46
N PHE A 41 -17.36 3.36 -14.71
CA PHE A 41 -16.03 3.10 -15.21
C PHE A 41 -15.52 1.70 -14.86
N LEU A 42 -16.35 0.81 -14.29
CA LEU A 42 -15.94 -0.56 -13.90
C LEU A 42 -15.20 -1.31 -15.00
N LYS A 43 -15.62 -1.14 -16.26
CA LYS A 43 -14.97 -1.80 -17.41
C LYS A 43 -13.59 -1.25 -17.76
N TRP A 44 -13.22 -0.08 -17.24
CA TRP A 44 -11.90 0.56 -17.42
C TRP A 44 -11.12 0.72 -16.12
N LEU A 45 -11.70 0.38 -14.97
CA LEU A 45 -11.00 0.40 -13.70
C LEU A 45 -9.75 -0.46 -13.81
N SER A 46 -8.61 0.09 -13.36
CA SER A 46 -7.43 -0.73 -13.20
C SER A 46 -7.69 -1.81 -12.14
N ASP A 47 -7.00 -2.94 -12.22
CA ASP A 47 -6.99 -3.98 -11.17
C ASP A 47 -6.42 -3.50 -9.81
N TYR A 48 -6.15 -2.20 -9.68
CA TYR A 48 -5.65 -1.53 -8.50
C TYR A 48 -6.80 -1.13 -7.58
N ASN A 49 -6.71 -1.56 -6.33
CA ASN A 49 -7.72 -1.34 -5.29
C ASN A 49 -7.25 -0.38 -4.21
N VAL A 50 -6.05 0.22 -4.34
CA VAL A 50 -5.59 1.29 -3.45
C VAL A 50 -4.98 2.45 -4.24
N ILE A 51 -5.27 3.68 -3.83
CA ILE A 51 -4.69 4.91 -4.40
C ILE A 51 -4.31 5.92 -3.32
N ALA A 52 -3.29 6.73 -3.58
CA ALA A 52 -2.92 7.84 -2.70
C ALA A 52 -2.31 9.01 -3.49
N PRO A 53 -2.45 10.27 -3.03
CA PRO A 53 -1.88 11.42 -3.73
C PRO A 53 -0.35 11.49 -3.65
N HIS A 54 0.22 10.94 -2.57
CA HIS A 54 1.64 10.70 -2.32
C HIS A 54 1.75 9.48 -1.40
N TRP A 55 2.96 8.96 -1.19
CA TRP A 55 3.18 7.75 -0.40
C TRP A 55 4.58 7.73 0.20
N TYR A 56 4.84 6.72 1.03
CA TYR A 56 6.14 6.51 1.65
C TYR A 56 6.66 5.10 1.38
N ILE A 57 7.94 5.00 1.08
CA ILE A 57 8.67 3.75 1.24
C ILE A 57 9.08 3.67 2.71
N ALA A 58 8.57 2.67 3.42
CA ALA A 58 8.88 2.44 4.82
C ALA A 58 9.94 1.35 4.95
N GLN A 59 11.00 1.61 5.72
CA GLN A 59 12.08 0.65 5.96
C GLN A 59 12.37 0.52 7.45
N THR A 60 12.65 -0.71 7.88
CA THR A 60 13.11 -1.03 9.24
C THR A 60 14.06 -2.23 9.19
N TYR A 61 14.71 -2.55 10.31
CA TYR A 61 15.52 -3.75 10.45
C TYR A 61 14.81 -4.77 11.34
N ASP A 62 14.79 -6.02 10.89
CA ASP A 62 14.32 -7.15 11.68
C ASP A 62 15.17 -8.40 11.38
N TYR A 63 15.01 -9.48 12.15
CA TYR A 63 15.80 -10.69 12.03
C TYR A 63 15.17 -11.69 11.06
N CYS A 64 15.98 -12.23 10.16
CA CYS A 64 15.50 -13.30 9.27
C CYS A 64 15.18 -14.57 10.06
N TRP A 65 13.96 -15.10 9.94
CA TRP A 65 13.53 -16.33 10.61
C TRP A 65 14.37 -17.56 10.28
N LYS A 66 15.10 -17.57 9.15
CA LYS A 66 15.93 -18.70 8.73
C LYS A 66 17.38 -18.59 9.21
N CYS A 67 18.05 -17.48 8.94
CA CYS A 67 19.48 -17.34 9.23
C CYS A 67 19.78 -16.53 10.51
N GLY A 68 18.78 -15.84 11.07
CA GLY A 68 18.95 -14.99 12.25
C GLY A 68 19.74 -13.70 12.01
N CYS A 69 20.24 -13.44 10.79
CA CYS A 69 20.90 -12.18 10.48
C CYS A 69 19.87 -11.05 10.33
N GLY A 70 20.23 -9.86 10.81
CA GLY A 70 19.43 -8.66 10.58
C GLY A 70 19.29 -8.37 9.08
N THR A 71 18.09 -8.03 8.64
CA THR A 71 17.76 -7.74 7.25
C THR A 71 16.87 -6.51 7.17
N VAL A 72 17.05 -5.72 6.12
CA VAL A 72 16.15 -4.62 5.82
C VAL A 72 14.81 -5.20 5.40
N MET A 73 13.74 -4.78 6.08
CA MET A 73 12.36 -5.00 5.69
C MET A 73 11.83 -3.72 5.05
N THR A 74 11.14 -3.84 3.92
CA THR A 74 10.58 -2.72 3.16
C THR A 74 9.08 -2.91 2.99
N SER A 75 8.31 -1.86 3.21
CA SER A 75 6.86 -1.82 2.99
C SER A 75 6.44 -0.47 2.39
N VAL A 76 5.16 -0.34 2.07
CA VAL A 76 4.53 0.89 1.59
C VAL A 76 3.57 1.40 2.64
N LEU A 77 3.72 2.66 3.01
CA LEU A 77 2.78 3.38 3.86
C LEU A 77 2.05 4.44 3.03
N LEU A 78 0.73 4.41 3.11
CA LEU A 78 -0.16 5.41 2.52
C LEU A 78 -0.56 6.45 3.58
N PRO A 79 -0.51 7.75 3.25
CA PRO A 79 -0.89 8.82 4.18
C PRO A 79 -2.41 8.90 4.41
N GLU A 80 -2.81 9.76 5.34
CA GLU A 80 -4.19 10.26 5.43
C GLU A 80 -4.70 10.73 4.06
N GLY A 81 -5.94 10.36 3.75
CA GLY A 81 -6.62 10.65 2.49
C GLY A 81 -6.28 9.72 1.33
N HIS A 82 -5.59 8.61 1.60
CA HIS A 82 -5.59 7.48 0.69
C HIS A 82 -6.99 6.87 0.57
N GLN A 83 -7.20 6.10 -0.49
CA GLN A 83 -8.48 5.48 -0.75
C GLN A 83 -8.33 4.01 -1.12
N THR A 84 -9.31 3.19 -0.71
CA THR A 84 -9.45 1.79 -1.09
C THR A 84 -10.72 1.58 -1.90
N LEU A 85 -10.70 0.63 -2.81
CA LEU A 85 -11.86 0.25 -3.61
C LEU A 85 -12.69 -0.77 -2.82
N GLU A 86 -13.85 -0.34 -2.38
CA GLU A 86 -14.78 -1.14 -1.57
C GLU A 86 -16.03 -1.51 -2.37
N GLN A 87 -16.75 -2.52 -1.88
CA GLN A 87 -18.05 -2.91 -2.39
C GLN A 87 -19.04 -3.03 -1.23
N ASP A 88 -20.18 -2.36 -1.33
CA ASP A 88 -21.25 -2.48 -0.31
C ASP A 88 -22.09 -3.75 -0.48
N ASP A 89 -23.02 -3.97 0.46
CA ASP A 89 -23.93 -5.12 0.46
C ASP A 89 -24.85 -5.19 -0.77
N ASP A 90 -25.10 -4.05 -1.43
CA ASP A 90 -25.90 -3.94 -2.66
C ASP A 90 -25.07 -4.14 -3.94
N GLY A 91 -23.75 -4.31 -3.79
CA GLY A 91 -22.80 -4.54 -4.86
C GLY A 91 -22.27 -3.25 -5.52
N LEU A 92 -22.56 -2.08 -4.97
CA LEU A 92 -22.05 -0.79 -5.44
C LEU A 92 -20.56 -0.67 -5.15
N ILE A 93 -19.76 -0.23 -6.14
CA ILE A 93 -18.31 -0.12 -5.99
C ILE A 93 -17.92 1.36 -5.83
N TYR A 94 -17.22 1.66 -4.74
CA TYR A 94 -16.84 3.03 -4.42
C TYR A 94 -15.43 3.10 -3.84
N TRP A 95 -14.82 4.29 -3.95
CA TRP A 95 -13.56 4.56 -3.27
C TRP A 95 -13.83 5.11 -1.88
N GLU A 96 -13.56 4.30 -0.86
CA GLU A 96 -13.58 4.76 0.52
C GLU A 96 -12.33 5.59 0.81
N LYS A 97 -12.50 6.76 1.42
CA LYS A 97 -11.38 7.61 1.86
C LYS A 97 -11.07 7.34 3.32
N HIS A 98 -9.80 7.07 3.62
CA HIS A 98 -9.32 6.80 4.97
C HIS A 98 -8.64 8.03 5.57
N GLU A 99 -8.96 8.34 6.83
CA GLU A 99 -8.39 9.51 7.54
C GLU A 99 -7.18 9.15 8.43
N ILE A 100 -6.77 7.88 8.44
CA ILE A 100 -5.62 7.39 9.19
C ILE A 100 -4.61 6.83 8.17
N PRO A 101 -3.29 7.01 8.34
CA PRO A 101 -2.30 6.34 7.49
C PRO A 101 -2.42 4.82 7.57
N ALA A 102 -2.02 4.10 6.53
CA ALA A 102 -2.07 2.64 6.52
C ALA A 102 -0.85 2.02 5.84
N PHE A 103 -0.35 0.92 6.42
CA PHE A 103 0.51 0.01 5.66
C PHE A 103 -0.36 -0.83 4.75
N ILE A 104 0.12 -1.05 3.52
CA ILE A 104 -0.49 -2.03 2.61
C ILE A 104 0.40 -3.28 2.55
N PHE A 105 -0.22 -4.43 2.42
CA PHE A 105 0.47 -5.72 2.37
C PHE A 105 -0.24 -6.71 1.44
N TYR A 106 0.43 -7.81 1.13
CA TYR A 106 0.07 -8.70 0.03
C TYR A 106 -0.06 -7.93 -1.30
N ILE A 107 0.92 -7.10 -1.62
CA ILE A 107 0.88 -6.25 -2.82
C ILE A 107 1.06 -7.12 -4.08
N TYR A 108 -0.01 -7.39 -4.79
CA TYR A 108 -0.03 -8.24 -5.99
C TYR A 108 0.58 -7.57 -7.21
N ASP A 109 0.32 -6.28 -7.39
CA ASP A 109 0.83 -5.52 -8.53
C ASP A 109 1.06 -4.05 -8.21
N ILE A 110 2.12 -3.49 -8.79
CA ILE A 110 2.48 -2.07 -8.70
C ILE A 110 2.87 -1.65 -10.12
N PRO A 111 2.34 -0.53 -10.66
CA PRO A 111 2.76 0.00 -11.94
C PRO A 111 4.28 0.20 -12.03
N VAL A 112 4.86 -0.12 -13.18
CA VAL A 112 6.32 -0.02 -13.42
C VAL A 112 6.86 1.39 -13.12
N HIS A 113 6.09 2.44 -13.38
CA HIS A 113 6.53 3.81 -13.12
C HIS A 113 6.58 4.15 -11.62
N ILE A 114 5.77 3.48 -10.79
CA ILE A 114 5.82 3.58 -9.32
C ILE A 114 6.96 2.71 -8.79
N LEU A 115 7.11 1.48 -9.31
CA LEU A 115 8.17 0.54 -8.92
C LEU A 115 9.58 1.15 -9.02
N LYS A 116 9.83 2.00 -10.01
CA LYS A 116 11.11 2.71 -10.17
C LYS A 116 11.51 3.55 -8.95
N ASN A 117 10.57 4.00 -8.12
CA ASN A 117 10.91 4.77 -6.93
C ASN A 117 11.60 3.92 -5.86
N PHE A 118 11.45 2.59 -5.87
CA PHE A 118 12.20 1.73 -4.96
C PHE A 118 13.70 1.74 -5.22
N GLU A 119 14.16 2.15 -6.41
CA GLU A 119 15.60 2.37 -6.71
C GLU A 119 16.24 3.49 -5.88
N ARG A 120 15.43 4.32 -5.20
CA ARG A 120 15.90 5.38 -4.29
C ARG A 120 16.45 4.83 -2.97
N VAL A 121 16.14 3.57 -2.64
CA VAL A 121 16.54 2.91 -1.41
C VAL A 121 17.13 1.53 -1.70
N THR A 122 17.95 1.01 -0.81
CA THR A 122 18.34 -0.41 -0.87
C THR A 122 17.21 -1.25 -0.32
N HIS A 123 16.60 -2.10 -1.15
CA HIS A 123 15.50 -2.98 -0.76
C HIS A 123 15.69 -4.40 -1.32
N TYR A 124 14.95 -5.34 -0.77
CA TYR A 124 15.01 -6.76 -1.17
C TYR A 124 13.61 -7.33 -1.45
N LEU A 125 12.73 -6.48 -2.01
CA LEU A 125 11.41 -6.88 -2.47
C LEU A 125 11.53 -7.64 -3.80
N SER A 126 10.80 -8.74 -3.93
CA SER A 126 10.67 -9.48 -5.19
C SER A 126 9.30 -10.11 -5.29
N LYS A 127 8.77 -10.20 -6.53
CA LYS A 127 7.50 -10.86 -6.81
C LYS A 127 7.70 -12.37 -6.77
N ASP A 128 7.24 -13.02 -5.71
CA ASP A 128 7.40 -14.45 -5.49
C ASP A 128 6.11 -15.09 -4.96
N TYR A 129 5.99 -16.40 -5.07
CA TYR A 129 4.83 -17.18 -4.66
C TYR A 129 4.90 -17.52 -3.18
N SER A 130 3.78 -17.31 -2.48
CA SER A 130 3.55 -17.76 -1.11
C SER A 130 2.58 -18.93 -1.10
N LYS A 131 2.96 -20.05 -0.48
CA LYS A 131 2.07 -21.20 -0.27
C LYS A 131 0.92 -20.88 0.68
N THR A 132 1.16 -20.01 1.66
CA THR A 132 0.16 -19.67 2.69
C THR A 132 -1.01 -18.89 2.11
N VAL A 133 -0.74 -18.04 1.10
CA VAL A 133 -1.74 -17.19 0.43
C VAL A 133 -2.12 -17.76 -0.95
N ASP A 134 -1.48 -18.85 -1.38
CA ASP A 134 -1.62 -19.47 -2.72
C ASP A 134 -1.55 -18.47 -3.89
N ASN A 135 -0.71 -17.44 -3.77
CA ASN A 135 -0.60 -16.40 -4.79
C ASN A 135 0.82 -15.78 -4.83
N LYS A 136 1.13 -15.05 -5.90
CA LYS A 136 2.35 -14.25 -6.04
C LYS A 136 2.10 -12.80 -5.63
N TYR A 137 2.96 -12.27 -4.79
CA TYR A 137 2.95 -10.86 -4.41
C TYR A 137 4.39 -10.35 -4.19
N TRP A 138 4.55 -9.04 -4.12
CA TRP A 138 5.81 -8.40 -3.78
C TRP A 138 6.12 -8.63 -2.31
N MET A 139 7.09 -9.51 -2.03
CA MET A 139 7.46 -9.89 -0.66
C MET A 139 8.92 -9.60 -0.37
N ASN A 140 9.21 -9.39 0.90
CA ASN A 140 10.57 -9.20 1.38
C ASN A 140 11.39 -10.48 1.27
N HIS A 141 12.68 -10.35 0.97
CA HIS A 141 13.65 -11.43 0.99
C HIS A 141 14.82 -11.03 1.89
N CYS A 142 15.38 -11.99 2.62
CA CYS A 142 16.54 -11.73 3.45
C CYS A 142 17.73 -11.30 2.59
N GLN A 143 18.37 -10.20 2.94
CA GLN A 143 19.55 -9.68 2.25
C GLN A 143 20.76 -10.62 2.26
N HIS A 144 20.79 -11.61 3.16
CA HIS A 144 21.92 -12.53 3.35
C HIS A 144 21.67 -13.93 2.77
N CYS A 145 20.49 -14.50 3.04
CA CYS A 145 20.17 -15.88 2.64
C CYS A 145 19.07 -15.97 1.58
N HIS A 146 18.52 -14.83 1.15
CA HIS A 146 17.44 -14.71 0.17
C HIS A 146 16.16 -15.46 0.54
N MET A 147 15.99 -15.84 1.81
CA MET A 147 14.78 -16.50 2.26
C MET A 147 13.63 -15.50 2.35
N LYS A 148 12.46 -15.91 1.89
CA LYS A 148 11.20 -15.15 1.90
C LYS A 148 10.83 -14.71 3.32
N GLN A 149 10.53 -13.44 3.51
CA GLN A 149 10.01 -12.86 4.74
C GLN A 149 8.54 -12.48 4.47
N GLY A 150 7.62 -13.29 4.98
CA GLY A 150 6.21 -13.20 4.60
C GLY A 150 5.45 -12.08 5.31
N ASP A 151 4.51 -11.45 4.59
CA ASP A 151 3.80 -10.25 5.06
C ASP A 151 2.98 -10.47 6.32
N PHE A 152 2.41 -11.66 6.54
CA PHE A 152 1.67 -11.98 7.76
C PHE A 152 2.51 -11.69 9.03
N GLN A 153 3.77 -12.15 9.03
CA GLN A 153 4.69 -11.93 10.15
C GLN A 153 5.07 -10.45 10.31
N LEU A 154 5.15 -9.71 9.20
CA LEU A 154 5.58 -8.31 9.19
C LEU A 154 4.46 -7.34 9.59
N HIS A 155 3.22 -7.65 9.22
CA HIS A 155 2.09 -6.73 9.24
C HIS A 155 0.91 -7.15 10.13
N CYS A 156 0.78 -8.43 10.48
CA CYS A 156 -0.38 -8.95 11.21
C CYS A 156 -0.03 -9.48 12.61
N GLU A 157 1.20 -9.95 12.82
CA GLU A 157 1.66 -10.49 14.10
C GLU A 157 1.98 -9.40 15.12
N VAL A 158 1.85 -9.75 16.41
CA VAL A 158 2.30 -8.90 17.51
C VAL A 158 3.83 -8.85 17.47
N ASP A 159 4.41 -7.64 17.45
CA ASP A 159 5.85 -7.39 17.34
C ASP A 159 6.45 -7.72 15.95
N GLY A 160 5.61 -7.77 14.92
CA GLY A 160 6.06 -7.71 13.53
C GLY A 160 6.78 -6.41 13.21
N ALA A 161 7.65 -6.44 12.19
CA ALA A 161 8.49 -5.31 11.79
C ALA A 161 7.71 -3.99 11.54
N PHE A 162 6.46 -4.08 11.10
CA PHE A 162 5.57 -2.95 10.85
C PHE A 162 4.33 -2.94 11.76
N THR A 163 4.42 -3.55 12.95
CA THR A 163 3.38 -3.52 14.01
C THR A 163 3.95 -3.03 15.35
N PRO A 164 4.51 -1.79 15.39
CA PRO A 164 5.18 -1.29 16.58
C PRO A 164 4.25 -1.25 17.81
N ALA A 165 4.85 -1.52 18.96
CA ALA A 165 4.21 -1.57 20.27
C ALA A 165 4.34 -0.28 21.08
N ASN A 166 5.36 0.51 20.75
CA ASN A 166 5.79 1.70 21.48
C ASN A 166 6.50 2.67 20.54
N ARG A 167 6.76 3.87 21.04
CA ARG A 167 7.40 4.95 20.28
C ARG A 167 8.80 4.60 19.84
N GLU A 168 9.55 3.86 20.65
CA GLU A 168 10.92 3.45 20.33
C GLU A 168 10.96 2.50 19.13
N GLN A 169 10.00 1.58 19.02
CA GLN A 169 9.87 0.71 17.86
C GLN A 169 9.36 1.50 16.64
N ALA A 170 8.40 2.41 16.84
CA ALA A 170 7.89 3.25 15.76
C ALA A 170 8.98 4.15 15.15
N SER A 171 9.85 4.75 15.98
CA SER A 171 10.97 5.58 15.50
C SER A 171 12.05 4.78 14.78
N GLY A 172 12.09 3.45 14.96
CA GLY A 172 12.92 2.55 14.16
C GLY A 172 12.44 2.35 12.71
N ILE A 173 11.26 2.88 12.35
CA ILE A 173 10.72 2.84 10.99
C ILE A 173 11.05 4.15 10.28
N TYR A 174 11.82 4.06 9.21
CA TYR A 174 12.24 5.18 8.38
C TYR A 174 11.34 5.32 7.15
N LEU A 175 10.88 6.53 6.88
CA LEU A 175 9.95 6.85 5.81
C LEU A 175 10.61 7.76 4.78
N THR A 176 10.82 7.23 3.57
CA THR A 176 11.20 8.04 2.39
C THR A 176 9.94 8.49 1.67
N ARG A 177 9.66 9.80 1.67
CA ARG A 177 8.48 10.36 1.00
C ARG A 177 8.66 10.38 -0.51
N ILE A 178 7.64 9.93 -1.23
CA ILE A 178 7.56 9.95 -2.69
C ILE A 178 6.46 10.92 -3.14
N GLU A 179 6.87 12.04 -3.74
CA GLU A 179 5.96 13.06 -4.30
C GLU A 179 5.42 12.64 -5.68
N GLN A 180 4.77 11.47 -5.71
CA GLN A 180 4.10 10.92 -6.88
C GLN A 180 2.81 10.25 -6.40
N SER A 181 1.74 10.32 -7.17
CA SER A 181 0.54 9.54 -6.87
C SER A 181 0.85 8.05 -6.89
N PHE A 182 0.23 7.32 -5.96
CA PHE A 182 0.37 5.89 -5.80
C PHE A 182 -0.88 5.17 -6.28
N SER A 183 -0.70 4.02 -6.90
CA SER A 183 -1.72 3.01 -7.12
C SER A 183 -1.11 1.62 -7.03
N ALA A 184 -1.86 0.66 -6.47
CA ALA A 184 -1.45 -0.74 -6.43
C ALA A 184 -2.66 -1.66 -6.27
N SER A 185 -2.43 -2.95 -6.53
CA SER A 185 -3.34 -4.02 -6.15
C SER A 185 -2.76 -4.70 -4.92
N CYS A 186 -3.49 -4.77 -3.82
CA CYS A 186 -3.05 -5.42 -2.59
C CYS A 186 -4.15 -6.23 -1.92
N GLY A 187 -3.76 -7.14 -1.03
CA GLY A 187 -4.70 -8.03 -0.34
C GLY A 187 -5.26 -7.48 0.98
N GLY A 188 -4.66 -6.43 1.54
CA GLY A 188 -5.19 -5.80 2.74
C GLY A 188 -4.41 -4.56 3.17
N ILE A 189 -5.03 -3.80 4.06
CA ILE A 189 -4.43 -2.62 4.70
C ILE A 189 -4.44 -2.76 6.23
N SER A 190 -3.56 -2.04 6.92
CA SER A 190 -3.40 -2.18 8.38
C SER A 190 -4.64 -1.81 9.21
N HIS A 191 -5.65 -1.17 8.61
CA HIS A 191 -6.93 -0.88 9.27
C HIS A 191 -7.74 -2.14 9.60
N GLU A 192 -7.54 -3.22 8.85
CA GLU A 192 -8.23 -4.50 9.02
C GLU A 192 -7.65 -5.34 10.19
N HIS A 193 -6.49 -4.94 10.72
CA HIS A 193 -5.79 -5.64 11.79
C HIS A 193 -5.69 -4.78 13.05
N LEU A 194 -6.58 -5.05 14.00
CA LEU A 194 -6.60 -4.38 15.29
C LEU A 194 -5.58 -4.98 16.26
N HIS A 195 -4.64 -4.17 16.73
CA HIS A 195 -3.61 -4.55 17.71
C HIS A 195 -3.97 -4.03 19.11
N VAL A 196 -4.94 -4.67 19.77
CA VAL A 196 -5.34 -4.27 21.13
C VAL A 196 -4.30 -4.75 22.15
N ARG A 197 -3.53 -3.82 22.73
CA ARG A 197 -2.61 -4.11 23.85
C ARG A 197 -3.19 -3.60 25.17
N PHE A 198 -3.53 -4.51 26.08
CA PHE A 198 -4.04 -4.15 27.40
C PHE A 198 -2.91 -3.62 28.29
N GLY A 199 -3.04 -2.39 28.80
CA GLY A 199 -2.13 -1.81 29.79
C GLY A 199 -0.99 -0.93 29.25
N SER A 200 -0.99 -0.58 27.96
CA SER A 200 -0.11 0.46 27.41
C SER A 200 -0.68 1.86 27.69
N GLU A 201 0.19 2.85 27.91
CA GLU A 201 -0.22 4.25 28.07
C GLU A 201 -0.75 4.86 26.76
N GLU A 202 -0.40 4.25 25.62
CA GLU A 202 -0.86 4.63 24.28
C GLU A 202 -1.76 3.54 23.70
N ALA A 203 -2.94 3.93 23.24
CA ALA A 203 -3.97 3.03 22.73
C ALA A 203 -4.14 3.21 21.21
N PHE A 204 -3.09 2.90 20.45
CA PHE A 204 -3.21 2.82 18.98
C PHE A 204 -3.81 1.47 18.60
N LEU A 205 -4.80 1.51 17.71
CA LEU A 205 -5.55 0.35 17.26
C LEU A 205 -4.93 -0.28 16.02
N THR A 206 -4.29 0.51 15.17
CA THR A 206 -3.71 0.08 13.90
C THR A 206 -2.27 0.56 13.76
N SER A 207 -1.45 -0.18 13.01
CA SER A 207 -0.02 0.15 12.84
C SER A 207 0.23 1.51 12.20
N GLY A 208 -0.71 2.00 11.38
CA GLY A 208 -0.56 3.27 10.70
C GLY A 208 -0.72 4.50 11.61
N GLU A 209 -1.38 4.37 12.77
CA GLU A 209 -1.50 5.46 13.73
C GLU A 209 -0.16 5.85 14.37
N TRP A 210 0.85 4.97 14.29
CA TRP A 210 2.22 5.27 14.72
C TRP A 210 2.97 6.23 13.81
N PHE A 211 2.40 6.60 12.65
CA PHE A 211 3.01 7.50 11.68
C PHE A 211 3.65 8.77 12.28
N PRO A 212 3.06 9.48 13.27
CA PRO A 212 3.69 10.65 13.89
C PRO A 212 5.06 10.36 14.52
N TYR A 213 5.29 9.14 14.99
CA TYR A 213 6.52 8.71 15.69
C TYR A 213 7.55 8.02 14.80
N MET A 214 7.20 7.71 13.55
CA MET A 214 8.16 7.18 12.56
C MET A 214 9.14 8.27 12.10
N ASP A 215 10.36 7.90 11.74
CA ASP A 215 11.38 8.85 11.30
C ASP A 215 11.19 9.18 9.81
N LYS A 216 11.08 10.47 9.47
CA LYS A 216 10.93 10.94 8.08
C LYS A 216 12.29 11.41 7.57
N ILE A 217 12.76 10.82 6.47
CA ILE A 217 14.07 11.08 5.86
C ILE A 217 13.96 11.80 4.51
#